data_AF-A0A1F3WWQ2-F1
#
_entry.id   AF-A0A1F3WWQ2-F1
#
_cell.length_a   1.000
_cell.length_b   1.000
_cell.length_c   1.000
_cell.angle_alpha   90.00
_cell.angle_beta   90.00
_cell.angle_gamma   90.00
#
_symmetry.space_group_name_H-M   'P 1'
#
loop_
_entity.id
_entity.type
_entity.pdbx_description
1 polymer ?
#
loop_
_entity_poly.entity_id
_entity_poly.type
_entity_poly.pdbx_seq_one_letter_code
_entity_poly.pdbx_strand_id
1 'polypeptide(L)' 'MNTTTTHDEDDIPAEVNFAGATRGKFYRPNLRLNLPVYLDAEVQDYLNVIAAKKGMPLSQLANDLLKREIGIIEAVK' A
#
# COMPACT_ATOMS: atom_id res chain seq x y z
N MET A 1 -45.89 -27.97 21.65
CA MET A 1 -45.25 -28.90 20.70
C MET A 1 -44.56 -28.07 19.63
N ASN A 2 -43.27 -28.13 19.28
CA ASN A 2 -42.08 -28.87 19.75
C ASN A 2 -40.90 -27.93 19.43
N THR A 3 -39.99 -27.70 20.39
CA THR A 3 -38.72 -27.01 20.15
C THR A 3 -37.74 -28.02 19.56
N THR A 4 -37.45 -27.93 18.27
CA THR A 4 -36.33 -28.65 17.67
C THR A 4 -35.25 -27.64 17.34
N THR A 5 -34.34 -27.46 18.29
CA THR A 5 -33.03 -26.89 18.05
C THR A 5 -32.21 -27.94 17.30
N THR A 6 -32.01 -27.76 16.00
CA THR A 6 -30.94 -28.44 15.26
C THR A 6 -29.70 -27.55 15.33
N HIS A 7 -28.75 -27.99 16.15
CA HIS A 7 -27.36 -27.55 16.09
C HIS A 7 -26.72 -28.37 14.98
N ASP A 8 -26.42 -27.75 13.83
CA ASP A 8 -25.70 -28.36 12.71
C ASP A 8 -24.26 -27.82 12.70
N GLU A 9 -23.30 -28.74 12.54
CA GLU A 9 -21.85 -28.57 12.67
C GLU A 9 -21.16 -27.77 11.55
N ASP A 10 -21.81 -26.77 10.97
CA ASP A 10 -21.16 -25.74 10.15
C ASP A 10 -21.45 -24.39 10.81
N ASP A 11 -20.50 -23.90 11.61
CA ASP A 11 -20.61 -22.74 12.53
C ASP A 11 -20.84 -21.37 11.81
N ILE A 12 -21.32 -21.40 10.57
CA ILE A 12 -21.65 -20.25 9.73
C ILE A 12 -23.17 -20.26 9.49
N PRO A 13 -23.91 -19.23 9.93
CA PRO A 13 -25.34 -19.15 9.70
C PRO A 13 -25.67 -19.05 8.21
N ALA A 14 -26.81 -19.62 7.80
CA ALA A 14 -27.29 -19.58 6.41
C ALA A 14 -27.48 -18.14 5.88
N GLU A 15 -27.80 -17.18 6.76
CA GLU A 15 -27.91 -15.76 6.44
C GLU A 15 -27.28 -14.90 7.54
N VAL A 16 -26.54 -13.86 7.13
CA VAL A 16 -25.94 -12.87 8.04
C VAL A 16 -26.56 -11.50 7.77
N ASN A 17 -27.18 -10.91 8.80
CA ASN A 17 -27.77 -9.58 8.74
C ASN A 17 -26.71 -8.49 9.04
N PHE A 18 -26.45 -7.61 8.07
CA PHE A 18 -25.47 -6.52 8.17
C PHE A 18 -26.12 -5.12 8.30
N ALA A 19 -27.41 -5.00 8.60
CA ALA A 19 -28.12 -3.71 8.59
C ALA A 19 -27.53 -2.64 9.55
N GLY A 20 -26.81 -3.05 10.59
CA GLY A 20 -26.08 -2.16 11.52
C GLY A 20 -24.56 -2.15 11.32
N ALA A 21 -24.04 -2.80 10.28
CA ALA A 21 -22.61 -2.94 10.10
C ALA A 21 -21.96 -1.59 9.78
N THR A 22 -20.95 -1.22 10.57
CA THR A 22 -20.11 -0.06 10.29
C THR A 22 -18.91 -0.46 9.46
N ARG A 23 -18.42 0.46 8.62
CA ARG A 23 -17.15 0.26 7.91
C ARG A 23 -16.04 -0.09 8.90
N GLY A 24 -15.21 -1.08 8.55
CA GLY A 24 -14.26 -1.71 9.46
C GLY A 24 -13.20 -0.75 10.04
N LYS A 25 -12.48 -1.21 11.06
CA LYS A 25 -11.47 -0.44 11.84
C LYS A 25 -10.41 0.30 11.01
N PHE A 26 -10.10 -0.22 9.82
CA PHE A 26 -9.09 0.35 8.91
C PHE A 26 -9.68 1.24 7.81
N TYR A 27 -11.01 1.37 7.74
CA TYR A 27 -11.64 2.27 6.77
C TYR A 27 -11.33 3.72 7.14
N ARG A 28 -10.82 4.45 6.14
CA ARG A 28 -10.59 5.89 6.24
C ARG A 28 -11.18 6.55 4.99
N PRO A 29 -12.16 7.47 5.14
CA PRO A 29 -12.67 8.21 4.00
C PRO A 29 -11.52 9.02 3.37
N ASN A 30 -11.44 9.01 2.04
CA ASN A 30 -10.41 9.72 1.25
C ASN A 30 -8.96 9.31 1.57
N LEU A 31 -8.73 8.06 2.03
CA LEU A 31 -7.39 7.57 2.28
C LEU A 31 -6.52 7.63 1.02
N ARG A 32 -5.39 8.34 1.11
CA ARG A 32 -4.32 8.26 0.12
C ARG A 32 -3.28 7.25 0.61
N LEU A 33 -3.08 6.20 -0.18
CA LEU A 33 -2.04 5.20 0.07
C LEU A 33 -0.80 5.59 -0.72
N ASN A 34 0.27 5.91 -0.01
CA ASN A 34 1.59 6.08 -0.61
C ASN A 34 2.28 4.72 -0.58
N LEU A 35 2.10 3.93 -1.64
CA LEU A 35 2.73 2.62 -1.73
C LEU A 35 4.24 2.79 -1.96
N PRO A 36 5.09 2.03 -1.26
CA PRO A 36 6.52 2.06 -1.50
C PRO A 36 6.80 1.55 -2.92
N VAL A 37 7.65 2.28 -3.64
CA VAL A 37 8.21 1.83 -4.91
C VAL A 37 9.60 1.27 -4.61
N TYR A 38 9.78 -0.02 -4.88
CA TYR A 38 11.07 -0.67 -4.71
C TYR A 38 11.94 -0.45 -5.95
N LEU A 39 13.23 -0.26 -5.72
CA LEU A 39 14.23 -0.26 -6.76
C LEU A 39 14.73 -1.68 -6.96
N ASP A 40 15.12 -2.01 -8.19
CA ASP A 40 15.89 -3.22 -8.45
C ASP A 40 17.19 -3.21 -7.62
N ALA A 41 17.62 -4.39 -7.17
CA ALA A 41 18.73 -4.53 -6.23
C ALA A 41 20.02 -3.87 -6.76
N GLU A 42 20.35 -4.09 -8.04
CA GLU A 42 21.53 -3.49 -8.68
C GLU A 42 21.46 -1.96 -8.71
N VAL A 43 20.28 -1.40 -9.01
CA VAL A 43 20.05 0.04 -9.03
C VAL A 43 20.18 0.63 -7.62
N GLN A 44 19.62 -0.06 -6.63
CA GLN A 44 19.68 0.36 -5.24
C GLN A 44 21.13 0.39 -4.72
N ASP A 45 21.91 -0.64 -5.00
CA ASP A 45 23.32 -0.72 -4.58
C ASP A 45 24.15 0.38 -5.22
N TYR A 46 23.97 0.62 -6.52
CA TYR A 46 24.64 1.70 -7.22
C TYR A 46 24.32 3.08 -6.63
N LEU A 47 23.04 3.37 -6.40
CA LEU A 47 22.60 4.64 -5.84
C LEU A 47 23.03 4.80 -4.38
N ASN A 48 23.10 3.72 -3.60
CA ASN A 48 23.60 3.76 -2.22
C ASN A 48 25.06 4.22 -2.15
N VAL A 49 25.92 3.74 -3.06
CA VAL A 49 27.33 4.19 -3.14
C VAL A 49 27.40 5.69 -3.42
N ILE A 50 26.56 6.21 -4.31
CA ILE A 50 26.52 7.65 -4.63
C ILE A 50 25.97 8.46 -3.47
N ALA A 51 24.88 7.99 -2.84
CA ALA A 51 24.24 8.64 -1.71
C ALA A 51 25.21 8.79 -0.53
N ALA A 52 25.94 7.71 -0.21
CA ALA A 52 26.99 7.70 0.81
C ALA A 52 28.11 8.70 0.50
N LYS A 53 28.62 8.71 -0.75
CA LYS A 53 29.65 9.68 -1.18
C LYS A 53 29.18 11.14 -1.08
N LYS A 54 27.90 11.39 -1.30
CA LYS A 54 27.29 12.72 -1.21
C LYS A 54 26.83 13.09 0.20
N GLY A 55 26.89 12.16 1.16
CA GLY A 55 26.38 12.36 2.52
C GLY A 55 24.88 12.62 2.56
N MET A 56 24.11 12.06 1.63
CA MET A 56 22.66 12.27 1.54
C MET A 56 21.88 10.95 1.62
N PRO A 57 20.61 10.96 2.06
CA PRO A 57 19.77 9.76 2.04
C PRO A 57 19.51 9.24 0.62
N LEU A 58 19.46 7.91 0.45
CA LEU A 58 19.11 7.25 -0.81
C LEU A 58 17.79 7.78 -1.38
N SER A 59 16.77 7.94 -0.52
CA SER A 59 15.45 8.42 -0.92
C SER A 59 15.51 9.83 -1.51
N GLN A 60 16.33 10.71 -0.95
CA GLN A 60 16.51 12.06 -1.47
C GLN A 60 17.21 12.02 -2.83
N LEU A 61 18.28 11.23 -2.97
CA LEU A 61 19.00 11.06 -4.23
C LEU A 61 18.07 10.52 -5.32
N ALA A 62 17.33 9.45 -5.04
CA ALA A 62 16.41 8.84 -6.00
C ALA A 62 15.31 9.83 -6.44
N ASN A 63 14.73 10.58 -5.51
CA ASN A 63 13.74 11.60 -5.85
C ASN A 63 14.32 12.71 -6.72
N ASP A 64 15.53 13.17 -6.44
CA ASP A 64 16.18 14.23 -7.22
C ASP A 64 16.48 13.77 -8.65
N LEU A 65 16.90 12.50 -8.84
CA LEU A 65 17.07 11.91 -10.17
C LEU A 65 15.74 11.82 -10.92
N LEU A 66 14.70 11.27 -10.28
CA LEU A 66 13.39 11.10 -10.89
C LEU A 66 12.74 12.43 -11.28
N LYS A 67 12.87 13.48 -10.45
CA LYS A 67 12.36 14.83 -10.77
C LYS A 67 13.05 15.43 -11.99
N ARG A 68 14.37 15.23 -12.14
CA ARG A 68 15.10 15.69 -13.32
C ARG A 68 14.62 15.00 -14.58
N GLU A 69 14.43 13.68 -14.51
CA GLU A 69 13.93 12.90 -15.65
C GLU A 69 12.51 13.32 -16.05
N ILE A 70 11.62 13.52 -15.07
CA ILE A 70 10.27 14.04 -15.31
C ILE A 70 10.35 15.40 -16.02
N GLY A 71 11.20 16.31 -15.55
CA GLY A 71 11.36 17.63 -16.17
C GLY A 71 11.86 17.56 -17.62
N ILE A 72 12.74 16.60 -17.95
CA ILE A 72 13.20 16.37 -19.32
C ILE A 72 12.04 15.84 -20.18
N ILE A 73 11.28 14.86 -19.68
CA ILE A 73 10.13 14.28 -20.38
C ILE A 73 9.06 15.35 -20.63
N GLU A 74 8.77 16.19 -19.64
CA GLU A 74 7.80 17.29 -19.76
C GLU A 74 8.25 18.37 -20.75
N ALA A 75 9.54 18.62 -20.89
CA ALA A 75 10.07 19.63 -21.83
C ALA A 75 10.06 19.15 -23.30
N VAL A 76 10.04 17.84 -23.54
CA VAL A 76 9.94 17.24 -24.89
C VAL A 76 8.49 17.09 -25.35
N LYS A 77 7.52 17.26 -24.44
CA LYS A 77 6.09 17.18 -24.70
C LYS A 77 5.55 18.45 -25.33
#